data_AF-A0AAV5WWN3-F1
#
_entry.id   AF-A0AAV5WWN3-F1
#
_cell.length_a   1.000
_cell.length_b   1.000
_cell.length_c   1.000
_cell.angle_alpha   90.00
_cell.angle_beta   90.00
_cell.angle_gamma   90.00
#
_symmetry.space_group_name_H-M   'P 1'
#
loop_
_entity.id
_entity.type
_entity.pdbx_description
1 polymer ?
#
loop_
_entity_poly.entity_id
_entity_poly.type
_entity_poly.pdbx_seq_one_letter_code
_entity_poly.pdbx_strand_id
1 'polypeptide(L)'
;MISTQLFFLFACILVQAQGNHEGCKWIGKAPFCGSMICPNNSRIVAVAQVGDGDFGRGCHLGEKSFCCRKDVIRKDFEKHCAWYGTAPACEGECPEGTVELARARTWLEDDIKDCILGGSKAFCCDEEVVLK
;
A
#
# COMPACT_ATOMS: atom_id res chain seq x y z
N MET A 1 -5.19 16.68 -44.97
CA MET A 1 -6.02 15.92 -44.02
C MET A 1 -5.08 15.21 -43.07
N ILE A 2 -4.74 15.88 -41.96
CA ILE A 2 -3.79 15.38 -40.97
C ILE A 2 -4.58 14.49 -40.01
N SER A 3 -4.18 13.23 -39.96
CA SER A 3 -4.87 12.14 -39.28
C SER A 3 -4.99 12.41 -37.79
N THR A 4 -6.20 12.76 -37.33
CA THR A 4 -6.59 12.97 -35.93
C THR A 4 -6.59 11.68 -35.09
N GLN A 5 -6.16 10.55 -35.67
CA GLN A 5 -6.10 9.24 -35.02
C GLN A 5 -4.83 9.03 -34.17
N LEU A 6 -3.78 9.85 -34.35
CA LEU A 6 -2.51 9.63 -33.62
C LEU A 6 -2.46 10.25 -32.21
N PHE A 7 -3.40 11.10 -31.83
CA PHE A 7 -3.36 11.79 -30.54
C PHE A 7 -3.98 11.00 -29.37
N PHE A 8 -4.80 9.97 -29.65
CA PHE A 8 -5.51 9.22 -28.61
C PHE A 8 -4.77 8.00 -28.05
N LEU A 9 -3.67 7.56 -28.67
CA LEU A 9 -2.92 6.38 -28.20
C LEU A 9 -1.80 6.70 -27.21
N PHE A 10 -1.52 7.98 -26.94
CA PHE A 10 -0.43 8.40 -26.06
C PHE A 10 -0.84 8.67 -24.60
N ALA A 11 -2.12 8.48 -24.25
CA ALA A 11 -2.67 8.89 -22.95
C ALA A 11 -2.79 7.77 -21.89
N CYS A 12 -2.40 6.52 -22.17
CA CYS A 12 -2.65 5.40 -21.24
C CYS A 12 -1.40 4.69 -20.68
N ILE A 13 -0.18 5.19 -20.86
CA ILE A 13 1.03 4.40 -20.56
C ILE A 13 1.67 4.70 -19.19
N LEU A 14 1.16 5.62 -18.36
CA LEU A 14 1.78 5.88 -17.03
C LEU A 14 0.78 5.82 -15.87
N VAL A 15 0.01 4.74 -15.78
CA VAL A 15 -0.53 4.29 -14.48
C VAL A 15 0.14 2.97 -14.14
N GLN A 16 1.41 3.06 -13.73
CA GLN A 16 2.04 2.01 -12.95
C GLN A 16 2.32 2.54 -11.55
N ALA A 17 1.26 2.76 -10.77
CA ALA A 17 1.37 2.74 -9.32
C ALA A 17 1.38 1.26 -8.87
N GLN A 18 2.37 0.49 -9.30
CA GLN A 18 2.68 -0.78 -8.66
C GLN A 18 3.60 -0.45 -7.49
N GLY A 19 3.03 -0.38 -6.29
CA GLY A 19 3.72 -0.18 -5.01
C GLY A 19 4.65 -1.35 -4.64
N ASN A 20 5.59 -1.69 -5.53
CA ASN A 20 6.63 -2.68 -5.31
C ASN A 20 7.93 -1.95 -4.96
N HIS A 21 7.96 -1.31 -3.79
CA HIS A 21 9.18 -0.73 -3.28
C HIS A 21 10.18 -1.86 -2.94
N GLU A 22 11.36 -1.83 -3.58
CA GLU A 22 12.39 -2.85 -3.41
C GLU A 22 12.84 -2.98 -1.95
N GLY A 23 12.35 -4.02 -1.26
CA GLY A 23 12.65 -4.26 0.16
C GLY A 23 11.46 -4.11 1.10
N CYS A 24 10.27 -3.81 0.58
CA CYS A 24 9.01 -3.88 1.30
C CYS A 24 8.14 -5.01 0.75
N LYS A 25 7.45 -5.75 1.64
CA LYS A 25 6.53 -6.82 1.24
C LYS A 25 5.48 -7.14 2.29
N TRP A 26 4.30 -7.55 1.84
CA TRP A 26 3.28 -8.14 2.69
C TRP A 26 3.68 -9.54 3.15
N ILE A 27 3.47 -9.82 4.43
CA ILE A 27 3.70 -11.12 5.07
C ILE A 27 2.43 -11.53 5.80
N GLY A 28 2.10 -12.81 5.72
CA GLY A 28 0.88 -13.40 6.28
C GLY A 28 0.03 -14.02 5.18
N LYS A 29 -0.12 -15.35 5.23
CA LYS A 29 -0.89 -16.10 4.23
C LYS A 29 -2.30 -16.36 4.76
N ALA A 30 -3.30 -16.05 3.95
CA ALA A 30 -4.67 -16.44 4.23
C ALA A 30 -4.80 -17.99 4.19
N PRO A 31 -5.75 -18.59 4.94
CA PRO A 31 -6.85 -17.96 5.66
C PRO A 31 -6.53 -17.55 7.12
N PHE A 32 -5.43 -18.01 7.71
CA PHE A 32 -5.10 -17.71 9.11
C PHE A 32 -3.89 -16.79 9.16
N CYS A 33 -4.09 -15.49 9.39
CA CYS A 33 -3.00 -14.53 9.37
C CYS A 33 -2.53 -14.19 10.77
N GLY A 34 -1.32 -14.64 11.10
CA GLY A 34 -0.58 -14.18 12.25
C GLY A 34 0.85 -14.02 11.80
N SER A 35 1.25 -12.81 11.43
CA SER A 35 2.64 -12.52 11.08
C SER A 35 3.05 -11.18 11.67
N MET A 36 3.01 -11.05 13.00
CA MET A 36 3.58 -9.90 13.72
C MET A 36 5.13 -9.89 13.73
N ILE A 37 5.79 -10.75 12.94
CA ILE A 37 7.25 -10.83 12.90
C ILE A 37 7.69 -10.69 11.45
N CYS A 38 8.38 -9.59 11.18
CA CYS A 38 9.05 -9.40 9.91
C CYS A 38 10.39 -10.17 9.88
N PRO A 39 10.74 -10.83 8.77
CA PRO A 39 12.00 -11.57 8.65
C PRO A 39 13.19 -10.61 8.55
N ASN A 40 14.35 -10.95 9.11
CA ASN A 40 15.67 -10.35 8.84
C ASN A 40 15.73 -8.81 8.65
N ASN A 41 16.34 -8.08 9.59
CA ASN A 41 16.64 -6.64 9.48
C ASN A 41 15.52 -5.78 8.85
N SER A 42 14.27 -6.17 9.03
CA SER A 42 13.08 -5.45 8.57
C SER A 42 12.18 -5.17 9.76
N ARG A 43 11.18 -4.31 9.55
CA ARG A 43 10.24 -3.87 10.57
C ARG A 43 8.84 -3.82 9.97
N ILE A 44 7.83 -3.97 10.82
CA ILE A 44 6.45 -3.73 10.43
C ILE A 44 6.30 -2.23 10.24
N VAL A 45 5.74 -1.84 9.11
CA VAL A 45 5.41 -0.43 8.82
C VAL A 45 3.91 -0.20 8.67
N ALA A 46 3.16 -1.25 8.34
CA ALA A 46 1.71 -1.20 8.30
C ALA A 46 1.13 -2.59 8.51
N VAL A 47 -0.16 -2.67 8.84
CA VAL A 47 -0.92 -3.93 8.95
C VAL A 47 -2.24 -3.83 8.17
N ALA A 48 -2.72 -4.95 7.66
CA ALA A 48 -3.98 -5.01 6.91
C ALA A 48 -4.62 -6.40 6.97
N GLN A 49 -5.94 -6.47 6.84
CA GLN A 49 -6.65 -7.74 6.62
C GLN A 49 -6.47 -8.24 5.18
N VAL A 50 -6.44 -7.30 4.23
CA VAL A 50 -6.29 -7.55 2.79
C VAL A 50 -5.27 -6.56 2.23
N GLY A 51 -4.05 -7.02 1.97
CA GLY A 51 -3.07 -6.28 1.16
C GLY A 51 -3.37 -6.41 -0.33
N ASP A 52 -2.86 -5.49 -1.15
CA ASP A 52 -3.04 -5.53 -2.60
C ASP A 52 -2.12 -6.58 -3.29
N GLY A 53 -2.55 -7.13 -4.44
CA GLY A 53 -1.81 -8.13 -5.26
C GLY A 53 -2.13 -9.62 -5.00
N ASP A 54 -1.17 -10.51 -5.30
CA ASP A 54 -1.26 -12.00 -5.27
C ASP A 54 -1.60 -12.64 -3.90
N PHE A 55 -1.83 -11.81 -2.87
CA PHE A 55 -2.20 -12.23 -1.52
C PHE A 55 -3.69 -11.99 -1.22
N GLY A 56 -4.49 -11.72 -2.27
CA GLY A 56 -5.86 -11.17 -2.30
C GLY A 56 -7.00 -11.90 -1.60
N ARG A 57 -6.75 -12.80 -0.64
CA ARG A 57 -7.78 -13.20 0.34
C ARG A 57 -7.51 -12.57 1.70
N GLY A 58 -8.58 -12.09 2.30
CA GLY A 58 -8.60 -11.65 3.68
C GLY A 58 -8.26 -12.76 4.65
N CYS A 59 -7.80 -12.35 5.82
CA CYS A 59 -7.57 -13.21 6.95
C CYS A 59 -8.92 -13.52 7.61
N HIS A 60 -9.16 -14.78 7.97
CA HIS A 60 -10.29 -15.14 8.85
C HIS A 60 -9.98 -14.83 10.31
N LEU A 61 -8.70 -14.90 10.67
CA LEU A 61 -8.19 -14.55 12.00
C LEU A 61 -6.84 -13.84 11.86
N GLY A 62 -6.67 -12.76 12.63
CA GLY A 62 -5.47 -11.91 12.69
C GLY A 62 -5.18 -11.16 11.39
N GLU A 63 -3.94 -10.69 11.19
CA GLU A 63 -3.60 -9.67 10.19
C GLU A 63 -2.36 -10.01 9.37
N LYS A 64 -2.26 -9.39 8.19
CA LYS A 64 -1.02 -9.31 7.41
C LYS A 64 -0.20 -8.13 7.87
N SER A 65 1.11 -8.32 7.90
CA SER A 65 2.07 -7.24 8.18
C SER A 65 2.77 -6.83 6.91
N PHE A 66 2.83 -5.53 6.67
CA PHE A 66 3.68 -4.95 5.65
C PHE A 66 5.06 -4.69 6.26
N CYS A 67 6.04 -5.42 5.75
CA CYS A 67 7.40 -5.47 6.29
C CYS A 67 8.36 -4.76 5.34
N CYS A 68 9.04 -3.72 5.81
CA CYS A 68 10.09 -3.02 5.07
C CYS A 68 11.45 -3.24 5.73
N ARG A 69 12.50 -3.46 4.93
CA ARG A 69 13.86 -3.50 5.45
C ARG A 69 14.25 -2.17 6.11
N LYS A 70 15.06 -2.24 7.17
CA LYS A 70 15.45 -1.07 7.97
C LYS A 70 16.38 -0.09 7.24
N ASP A 71 17.00 -0.52 6.13
CA ASP A 71 17.81 0.29 5.22
C ASP A 71 16.97 1.00 4.15
N VAL A 72 15.68 0.66 4.00
CA VAL A 72 14.75 1.28 3.03
C VAL A 72 13.83 2.30 3.71
N ILE A 73 13.63 2.19 5.02
CA ILE A 73 12.74 3.10 5.77
C ILE A 73 13.35 3.50 7.11
N ARG A 74 13.26 4.81 7.40
CA ARG A 74 13.74 5.36 8.67
C ARG A 74 12.95 4.83 9.87
N LYS A 75 13.55 4.96 11.06
CA LYS A 75 12.97 4.40 12.30
C LYS A 75 11.74 5.15 12.80
N ASP A 76 11.65 6.43 12.50
CA ASP A 76 10.60 7.38 12.93
C ASP A 76 9.45 7.51 11.92
N PHE A 77 9.32 6.55 10.99
CA PHE A 77 8.35 6.57 9.90
C PHE A 77 6.90 6.75 10.35
N GLU A 78 6.53 6.31 11.56
CA GLU A 78 5.16 6.40 12.11
C GLU A 78 4.61 7.83 12.11
N LYS A 79 5.47 8.85 12.15
CA LYS A 79 5.07 10.28 12.11
C LYS A 79 4.94 10.85 10.70
N HIS A 80 5.42 10.12 9.71
CA HIS A 80 5.61 10.54 8.33
C HIS A 80 4.88 9.63 7.35
N CYS A 81 4.12 8.67 7.86
CA CYS A 81 3.39 7.70 7.07
C CYS A 81 1.95 7.63 7.54
N ALA A 82 1.01 7.57 6.60
CA ALA A 82 -0.41 7.43 6.90
C ALA A 82 -1.14 6.68 5.78
N TRP A 83 -2.30 6.13 6.13
CA TRP A 83 -3.23 5.57 5.16
C TRP A 83 -4.12 6.67 4.58
N TYR A 84 -4.16 6.74 3.25
CA TYR A 84 -4.95 7.70 2.48
C TYR A 84 -6.08 7.02 1.72
N GLY A 85 -7.16 7.78 1.54
CA GLY A 85 -8.45 7.32 1.05
C GLY A 85 -9.48 7.34 2.17
N THR A 86 -10.76 7.47 1.83
CA THR A 86 -11.85 7.54 2.81
C THR A 86 -12.88 6.46 2.50
N ALA A 87 -13.31 5.76 3.54
CA ALA A 87 -14.37 4.77 3.41
C ALA A 87 -15.74 5.47 3.28
N PRO A 88 -16.73 4.89 2.57
CA PRO A 88 -16.75 3.52 2.02
C PRO A 88 -16.29 3.36 0.56
N ALA A 89 -15.91 4.42 -0.16
CA ALA A 89 -15.49 4.35 -1.57
C ALA A 89 -14.03 4.81 -1.73
N CYS A 90 -13.07 3.88 -1.61
CA CYS A 90 -11.66 4.25 -1.47
C CYS A 90 -10.89 4.30 -2.80
N GLU A 91 -10.50 5.48 -3.21
CA GLU A 91 -9.49 5.71 -4.23
C GLU A 91 -8.33 6.42 -3.54
N GLY A 92 -7.58 5.66 -2.73
CA GLY A 92 -6.46 6.22 -1.98
C GLY A 92 -5.37 6.72 -2.92
N GLU A 93 -5.02 7.98 -2.79
CA GLU A 93 -3.95 8.64 -3.53
C GLU A 93 -2.99 9.30 -2.54
N CYS A 94 -1.70 9.24 -2.86
CA CYS A 94 -0.66 9.86 -2.06
C CYS A 94 -0.56 11.35 -2.39
N PRO A 95 -0.53 12.23 -1.38
CA PRO A 95 -0.30 13.65 -1.61
C PRO A 95 1.11 13.91 -2.17
N GLU A 96 1.30 15.08 -2.77
CA GLU A 96 2.60 15.53 -3.27
C GLU A 96 3.67 15.49 -2.17
N GLY A 97 4.88 15.03 -2.53
CA GLY A 97 5.98 14.86 -1.59
C GLY A 97 5.95 13.55 -0.79
N THR A 98 4.96 12.69 -1.05
CA THR A 98 4.86 11.35 -0.45
C THR A 98 4.87 10.27 -1.51
N VAL A 99 5.26 9.05 -1.11
CA VAL A 99 5.33 7.87 -1.97
C VAL A 99 4.48 6.75 -1.40
N GLU A 100 3.80 6.02 -2.30
CA GLU A 100 2.97 4.88 -1.94
C GLU A 100 3.81 3.65 -1.66
N LEU A 101 4.00 3.31 -0.40
CA LEU A 101 4.71 2.09 -0.03
C LEU A 101 3.83 0.84 -0.10
N ALA A 102 2.53 0.96 0.19
CA ALA A 102 1.62 -0.17 0.23
C ALA A 102 0.20 0.22 -0.17
N ARG A 103 -0.63 -0.78 -0.47
CA ARG A 103 -2.06 -0.60 -0.72
C ARG A 103 -2.85 -1.71 -0.03
N ALA A 104 -4.03 -1.37 0.51
CA ALA A 104 -4.90 -2.32 1.21
C ALA A 104 -6.39 -1.98 1.03
N ARG A 105 -7.24 -3.02 0.96
CA ARG A 105 -8.70 -2.85 0.88
C ARG A 105 -9.37 -2.72 2.26
N THR A 106 -8.71 -3.27 3.27
CA THR A 106 -9.17 -3.29 4.66
C THR A 106 -7.98 -3.13 5.59
N TRP A 107 -8.05 -2.17 6.51
CA TRP A 107 -7.08 -1.90 7.59
C TRP A 107 -7.88 -1.67 8.89
N LEU A 108 -7.22 -1.90 10.03
CA LEU A 108 -7.87 -2.06 11.34
C LEU A 108 -7.51 -0.97 12.35
N GLU A 109 -7.02 0.19 11.92
CA GLU A 109 -6.95 1.33 12.85
C GLU A 109 -8.37 1.81 13.18
N ASP A 110 -8.63 1.93 14.49
CA ASP A 110 -9.90 1.74 15.22
C ASP A 110 -11.16 2.50 14.76
N ASP A 111 -11.13 3.31 13.69
CA ASP A 111 -12.26 4.15 13.28
C ASP A 111 -12.57 4.20 11.78
N ILE A 112 -11.92 3.39 10.93
CA ILE A 112 -12.02 3.58 9.48
C ILE A 112 -12.55 2.32 8.76
N LYS A 113 -13.78 2.43 8.26
CA LYS A 113 -14.58 1.38 7.60
C LYS A 113 -13.94 0.80 6.33
N ASP A 114 -14.38 -0.39 5.91
CA ASP A 114 -13.95 -1.05 4.67
C ASP A 114 -14.24 -0.25 3.38
N CYS A 115 -13.46 -0.51 2.34
CA CYS A 115 -13.71 -0.05 0.98
C CYS A 115 -14.70 -0.99 0.27
N ILE A 116 -15.98 -0.63 0.23
CA ILE A 116 -17.07 -1.54 -0.17
C ILE A 116 -17.23 -1.62 -1.71
N LEU A 117 -16.80 -0.60 -2.45
CA LEU A 117 -16.98 -0.52 -3.92
C LEU A 117 -15.74 -0.97 -4.73
N GLY A 118 -14.91 -1.85 -4.17
CA GLY A 118 -13.71 -2.35 -4.86
C GLY A 118 -12.50 -1.40 -4.81
N GLY A 119 -12.60 -0.34 -4.03
CA GLY A 119 -11.52 0.61 -3.77
C GLY A 119 -10.42 0.08 -2.84
N SER A 120 -9.32 0.83 -2.74
CA SER A 120 -8.22 0.56 -1.81
C SER A 120 -7.68 1.85 -1.21
N LYS A 121 -7.14 1.78 0.00
CA LYS A 121 -6.34 2.84 0.60
C LYS A 121 -4.87 2.70 0.24
N ALA A 122 -4.20 3.83 0.10
CA ALA A 122 -2.76 3.91 -0.15
C ALA A 122 -2.05 4.19 1.17
N PHE A 123 -1.02 3.43 1.51
CA PHE A 123 -0.12 3.72 2.62
C PHE A 123 1.01 4.58 2.08
N CYS A 124 0.96 5.87 2.39
CA CYS A 124 1.86 6.87 1.85
C CYS A 124 2.83 7.31 2.92
N CYS A 125 4.10 7.50 2.55
CA CYS A 125 5.15 7.99 3.42
C CYS A 125 5.86 9.18 2.77
N ASP A 126 6.29 10.16 3.57
CA ASP A 126 7.14 11.24 3.06
C ASP A 126 8.39 10.69 2.37
N GLU A 127 8.77 11.28 1.23
CA GLU A 127 9.94 10.86 0.47
C GLU A 127 11.24 10.89 1.29
N GLU A 128 11.33 11.80 2.26
CA GLU A 128 12.48 11.94 3.16
C GLU A 128 12.65 10.79 4.17
N VAL A 129 11.60 9.98 4.35
CA VAL A 129 11.59 8.81 5.23
C VAL A 129 11.95 7.53 4.49
N VAL A 130 11.78 7.52 3.17
CA VAL A 130 12.12 6.40 2.30
C VAL A 130 13.57 6.55 1.84
N LEU A 131 14.42 5.67 2.36
CA LEU A 131 15.85 5.62 2.08
C LEU A 131 16.06 4.93 0.72
N LYS A 132 16.72 5.63 -0.21
CA LYS A 132 17.06 5.13 -1.56
C LYS A 132 18.32 4.29 -1.55
#